data_AF-A0A6B3GVJ9-F1
#
_entry.id   AF-A0A6B3GVJ9-F1
#
_cell.length_a   1.000
_cell.length_b   1.000
_cell.length_c   1.000
_cell.angle_alpha   90.00
_cell.angle_beta   90.00
_cell.angle_gamma   90.00
#
_symmetry.space_group_name_H-M   'P 1'
#
loop_
_entity.id
_entity.type
_entity.pdbx_description
1 polymer ?
#
loop_
_entity_poly.entity_id
_entity_poly.type
_entity_poly.pdbx_seq_one_letter_code
_entity_poly.pdbx_strand_id
1 'polypeptide(L)' 'LHRAESCGGHFREESQTPDGEAERRDEEFSYAAAWEFTVTGGAPVLHKEDLVFEYVHPTQRSYA' A
#
# COMPACT_ATOMS: atom_id res chain seq x y z
N LEU A 1 -3.09 -10.88 4.92
CA LEU A 1 -2.06 -9.82 4.72
C LEU A 1 -2.73 -8.46 4.93
N HIS A 2 -2.11 -7.52 5.65
CA HIS A 2 -2.75 -6.24 6.05
C HIS A 2 -2.99 -5.27 4.87
N ARG A 3 -2.02 -5.11 3.97
CA ARG A 3 -2.13 -4.16 2.84
C ARG A 3 -2.98 -4.78 1.72
N ALA A 4 -4.19 -4.27 1.53
CA ALA A 4 -5.22 -4.78 0.62
C ALA A 4 -5.37 -3.92 -0.65
N GLU A 5 -4.26 -3.74 -1.34
CA GLU A 5 -4.14 -3.04 -2.62
C GLU A 5 -2.97 -3.64 -3.42
N SER A 6 -2.79 -3.17 -4.66
CA SER A 6 -1.53 -3.30 -5.40
C SER A 6 -0.85 -1.94 -5.56
N CYS A 7 0.41 -1.83 -5.17
CA CYS A 7 1.18 -0.59 -5.27
C CYS A 7 2.67 -0.89 -5.50
N GLY A 8 3.18 -0.55 -6.69
CA GLY A 8 4.57 -0.83 -7.06
C GLY A 8 4.87 -2.33 -7.13
N GLY A 9 5.90 -2.79 -6.42
CA GLY A 9 6.29 -4.20 -6.36
C GLY A 9 5.41 -5.08 -5.47
N HIS A 10 4.50 -4.48 -4.68
CA HIS A 10 3.48 -5.21 -3.94
C HIS A 10 2.26 -5.39 -4.83
N PHE A 11 2.02 -6.61 -5.32
CA PHE A 11 0.95 -6.91 -6.29
C PHE A 11 0.03 -8.02 -5.77
N ARG A 12 -1.27 -7.82 -5.97
CA ARG A 12 -2.37 -8.72 -5.61
C ARG A 12 -3.30 -8.83 -6.82
N GLU A 13 -3.57 -10.05 -7.29
CA GLU A 13 -4.45 -10.28 -8.44
C GLU A 13 -5.88 -9.78 -8.20
N GLU A 14 -6.33 -9.78 -6.95
CA GLU A 14 -7.62 -9.23 -6.55
C GLU A 14 -7.66 -7.69 -6.46
N SER A 15 -6.54 -7.01 -6.73
CA SER A 15 -6.41 -5.55 -6.71
C SER A 15 -5.61 -5.09 -7.92
N GLN A 16 -6.12 -5.42 -9.10
CA GLN A 16 -5.56 -5.01 -10.38
C GLN A 16 -6.65 -4.36 -11.23
N THR A 17 -6.22 -3.45 -12.09
CA THR A 17 -7.07 -2.87 -13.13
C THR A 17 -7.52 -3.96 -14.11
N PRO A 18 -8.55 -3.71 -14.94
CA PRO A 18 -8.99 -4.67 -15.97
C PRO A 18 -7.89 -5.10 -16.94
N ASP A 19 -6.88 -4.25 -17.15
CA ASP A 19 -5.74 -4.50 -18.03
C ASP A 19 -4.56 -5.21 -17.33
N GLY A 20 -4.72 -5.59 -16.06
CA GLY A 20 -3.71 -6.34 -15.29
C GLY A 20 -2.66 -5.48 -14.58
N GLU A 21 -2.79 -4.15 -14.61
CA GLU A 21 -1.88 -3.24 -13.92
C GLU A 21 -2.26 -3.07 -12.43
N ALA A 22 -1.29 -2.67 -11.61
CA ALA A 22 -1.50 -2.44 -10.18
C ALA A 22 -2.58 -1.37 -9.91
N GLU A 23 -3.64 -1.75 -9.20
CA GLU A 23 -4.70 -0.84 -8.75
C GLU A 23 -4.41 -0.39 -7.31
N ARG A 24 -4.01 0.87 -7.16
CA ARG A 24 -3.72 1.49 -5.86
C ARG A 24 -5.00 1.96 -5.19
N ARG A 25 -5.03 1.93 -3.86
CA ARG A 25 -6.12 2.48 -3.06
C ARG A 25 -5.58 3.60 -2.18
N ASP A 26 -5.31 4.72 -2.83
CA ASP A 26 -4.61 5.86 -2.21
C ASP A 26 -5.38 6.44 -1.00
N GLU A 27 -6.71 6.34 -0.95
CA GLU A 27 -7.52 6.77 0.21
C GLU A 27 -7.28 5.91 1.46
N GLU A 28 -6.92 4.63 1.30
CA GLU A 28 -6.77 3.67 2.39
C GLU A 28 -5.30 3.41 2.76
N PHE A 29 -4.38 3.52 1.79
CA PHE A 29 -3.01 3.01 1.92
C PHE A 29 -1.90 4.01 1.59
N SER A 30 -2.21 5.32 1.56
CA SER A 30 -1.23 6.41 1.48
C SER A 30 -0.43 6.59 2.78
N TYR A 31 0.34 5.57 3.14
CA TYR A 31 1.22 5.57 4.30
C TYR A 31 2.44 4.66 4.09
N ALA A 32 3.56 5.04 4.71
CA ALA A 32 4.69 4.16 4.97
C ALA A 32 4.41 3.35 6.25
N ALA A 33 4.84 2.09 6.29
CA ALA A 33 4.61 1.25 7.46
C ALA A 33 5.76 0.32 7.78
N ALA A 34 5.93 0.08 9.08
CA ALA A 34 6.88 -0.86 9.63
C ALA A 34 6.21 -1.72 10.69
N TRP A 35 6.58 -3.00 10.72
CA TRP A 35 6.18 -3.91 11.79
C TRP A 35 7.27 -3.95 12.86
N GLU A 36 6.93 -3.51 14.07
CA GLU A 36 7.77 -3.67 15.25
C GLU A 36 7.68 -5.11 15.76
N PHE A 37 8.84 -5.73 15.96
CA PHE A 37 8.94 -6.97 16.69
C PHE A 37 8.80 -6.70 18.20
N THR A 38 7.87 -7.40 18.86
CA THR A 38 7.60 -7.23 20.28
C THR A 38 8.29 -8.31 21.12
N VAL A 39 7.81 -9.55 21.03
CA VAL A 39 8.35 -10.72 21.72
C VAL A 39 7.99 -11.98 20.93
N THR A 40 8.76 -13.05 21.08
CA THR A 40 8.46 -14.35 20.47
C THR A 40 7.07 -14.84 20.90
N GLY A 41 6.21 -15.14 19.92
CA GLY A 41 4.82 -15.53 20.15
C GLY A 41 3.85 -14.38 20.42
N GLY A 42 4.35 -13.14 20.54
CA GLY A 42 3.54 -11.93 20.61
C GLY A 42 3.12 -11.45 19.22
N ALA A 43 2.03 -10.69 19.16
CA ALA A 43 1.65 -9.99 17.94
C ALA A 43 2.61 -8.82 17.67
N PRO A 44 3.07 -8.62 16.43
CA PRO A 44 3.84 -7.44 16.07
C PRO A 44 2.95 -6.20 16.08
N VAL A 45 3.54 -5.03 16.27
CA VAL A 45 2.82 -3.74 16.23
C VAL A 45 3.04 -3.10 14.87
N LEU A 46 1.96 -2.63 14.24
CA LEU A 46 2.03 -1.89 12.98
C LEU A 46 2.19 -0.40 13.27
N HIS A 47 3.32 0.17 12.87
CA HIS A 47 3.50 1.61 12.80
C HIS A 47 3.16 2.12 11.41
N LYS A 48 2.46 3.25 11.34
CA LYS A 48 2.07 3.92 10.10
C LYS A 48 2.49 5.39 10.17
N GLU A 49 3.05 5.88 9.08
CA GLU A 49 3.35 7.28 8.85
C GLU A 49 2.62 7.72 7.59
N ASP A 50 1.70 8.67 7.74
CA ASP A 50 0.85 9.13 6.63
C ASP A 50 1.68 9.90 5.60
N LEU A 51 1.42 9.63 4.31
CA LEU A 51 2.02 10.34 3.21
C LEU A 51 1.06 11.40 2.70
N VAL A 52 1.39 12.68 2.94
CA VAL A 52 0.58 13.83 2.50
C VAL A 52 1.22 14.47 1.27
N PHE A 53 0.43 14.58 0.20
CA PHE A 53 0.89 15.10 -1.08
C PHE A 53 0.29 16.49 -1.35
N GLU A 54 1.01 17.55 -0.95
CA GLU A 54 0.53 18.94 -1.06
C GLU A 54 0.63 19.52 -2.49
N TYR A 55 1.67 19.17 -3.22
CA TYR A 55 2.00 19.83 -4.50
C TYR A 55 1.71 18.96 -5.73
N VAL A 56 1.86 17.64 -5.59
CA VAL A 56 1.66 16.69 -6.68
C VAL A 56 0.76 15.58 -6.18
N HIS A 57 -0.52 15.66 -6.53
CA HIS A 57 -1.49 14.66 -6.12
C HIS A 57 -1.27 13.34 -6.90
N PRO A 58 -1.38 12.18 -6.23
CA PRO A 58 -1.24 10.89 -6.89
C PRO A 58 -2.24 10.71 -8.03
N THR A 59 -1.79 10.10 -9.13
CA THR A 59 -2.64 9.67 -10.24
C THR A 59 -2.44 8.18 -10.50
N GLN A 60 -3.40 7.55 -11.19
CA GLN A 60 -3.22 6.17 -11.63
C GLN A 60 -2.08 6.11 -12.65
N ARG A 61 -1.10 5.24 -12.39
CA ARG A 61 0.01 5.03 -13.32
C ARG A 61 -0.39 3.96 -14.34
N SER A 62 -0.15 4.25 -15.62
CA SER A 62 -0.35 3.34 -16.75
C SER A 62 0.88 3.39 -17.65
N TYR A 63 1.18 2.27 -18.32
CA TYR A 63 2.32 2.10 -19.22
C TYR A 63 1.93 1.90 -20.69
N ALA A 64 0.63 1.93 -20.98
CA ALA A 64 0.09 1.86 -22.33
C ALA A 64 0.48 3.07 -23.17
#